data_AF-A0AA36HBH0-F1
#
_entry.id   AF-A0AA36HBH0-F1
#
_cell.length_a   1.000
_cell.length_b   1.000
_cell.length_c   1.000
_cell.angle_alpha   90.00
_cell.angle_beta   90.00
_cell.angle_gamma   90.00
#
_symmetry.space_group_name_H-M   'P 1'
#
loop_
_entity.id
_entity.type
_entity.pdbx_description
1 polymer ?
#
loop_
_entity_poly.entity_id
_entity_poly.type
_entity_poly.pdbx_seq_one_letter_code
_entity_poly.pdbx_strand_id
1 'polypeptide(L)'
;MRFFIVLAIAVATAFAIPGSESDALECEMCEMAVKTVVPMLDQDTKDIENAVNKECKQLLHKIPFATQKCQKFVDTDLNKIIKELESGTAPKDVCKNVKMC
;
A
#
# COMPACT_ATOMS: atom_id res chain seq x y z
N MET A 1 -20.41 20.83 31.06
CA MET A 1 -18.99 20.43 31.22
C MET A 1 -18.98 19.24 32.16
N ARG A 2 -18.68 17.99 31.79
CA ARG A 2 -17.93 17.43 30.67
C ARG A 2 -18.53 16.05 30.33
N PHE A 3 -18.65 15.82 29.02
CA PHE A 3 -19.23 14.65 28.37
C PHE A 3 -18.45 13.37 28.71
N PHE A 4 -19.00 12.55 29.59
CA PHE A 4 -18.70 11.13 29.66
C PHE A 4 -19.99 10.42 30.10
N ILE A 5 -20.10 9.15 29.72
CA ILE A 5 -21.13 8.16 30.12
C ILE A 5 -22.17 7.88 29.02
N VAL A 6 -21.72 6.98 28.13
CA VAL A 6 -22.43 5.81 27.58
C VAL A 6 -23.80 6.04 26.96
N LEU A 7 -23.83 6.12 25.62
CA LEU A 7 -24.91 5.51 24.84
C LEU A 7 -24.33 4.30 24.11
N ALA A 8 -24.32 3.19 24.84
CA ALA A 8 -24.20 1.86 24.27
C ALA A 8 -25.45 1.60 23.41
N ILE A 9 -25.40 2.01 22.14
CA ILE A 9 -26.31 1.44 21.15
C ILE A 9 -25.65 0.15 20.68
N ALA A 10 -26.01 -0.94 21.35
CA ALA A 10 -25.75 -2.29 20.88
C ALA A 10 -26.58 -2.54 19.62
N VAL A 11 -26.10 -2.10 18.46
CA VAL A 11 -26.56 -2.66 17.19
C VAL A 11 -25.59 -3.79 16.87
N ALA A 12 -25.99 -5.01 17.23
CA ALA A 12 -25.31 -6.25 16.86
C ALA A 12 -25.58 -6.60 15.38
N THR A 13 -25.34 -5.66 14.48
CA THR A 13 -25.10 -5.97 13.08
C THR A 13 -23.60 -6.13 12.93
N ALA A 14 -23.19 -7.28 12.42
CA ALA A 14 -21.83 -7.55 11.99
C ALA A 14 -21.46 -6.60 10.83
N PHE A 15 -21.24 -5.31 11.12
CA PHE A 15 -20.43 -4.46 10.28
C PHE A 15 -19.00 -4.87 10.57
N ALA A 16 -18.53 -5.90 9.85
CA ALA A 16 -17.12 -6.00 9.53
C ALA A 16 -16.70 -4.60 9.09
N ILE A 17 -15.81 -3.96 9.85
CA ILE A 17 -15.23 -2.67 9.50
C ILE A 17 -14.59 -2.90 8.12
N PRO A 18 -15.18 -2.40 7.03
CA PRO A 18 -14.56 -2.55 5.73
C PRO A 18 -13.28 -1.73 5.81
N GLY A 19 -12.15 -2.28 5.34
CA GLY A 19 -10.87 -1.58 5.32
C GLY A 19 -11.08 -0.13 4.90
N SER A 20 -10.48 0.77 5.67
CA SER A 20 -10.62 2.21 5.45
C SER A 20 -10.21 2.56 4.02
N GLU A 21 -10.69 3.68 3.47
CA GLU A 21 -10.32 4.13 2.11
C GLU A 21 -8.78 4.26 1.95
N SER A 22 -8.05 4.44 3.07
CA SER A 22 -6.59 4.40 3.12
C SER A 22 -6.03 3.00 2.90
N ASP A 23 -6.61 1.97 3.52
CA ASP A 23 -6.16 0.58 3.40
C ASP A 23 -6.35 0.07 1.97
N ALA A 24 -7.48 0.41 1.33
CA ALA A 24 -7.72 0.06 -0.07
C ALA A 24 -6.69 0.68 -1.01
N LEU A 25 -6.33 1.95 -0.76
CA LEU A 25 -5.36 2.65 -1.57
C LEU A 25 -3.92 2.17 -1.32
N GLU A 26 -3.57 1.82 -0.08
CA GLU A 26 -2.28 1.19 0.25
C GLU A 26 -2.15 -0.18 -0.42
N CYS A 27 -3.23 -0.97 -0.43
CA CYS A 27 -3.26 -2.26 -1.12
C CYS A 27 -3.03 -2.10 -2.63
N GLU A 28 -3.73 -1.16 -3.26
CA GLU A 28 -3.59 -0.88 -4.70
C GLU A 28 -2.18 -0.38 -5.06
N MET A 29 -1.59 0.49 -4.23
CA MET A 29 -0.20 0.94 -4.38
C MET A 29 0.79 -0.22 -4.26
N CYS A 30 0.59 -1.13 -3.31
CA CYS A 30 1.42 -2.31 -3.17
C CYS A 30 1.31 -3.23 -4.39
N GLU A 31 0.10 -3.54 -4.85
CA GLU A 31 -0.09 -4.41 -6.01
C GLU A 31 0.53 -3.83 -7.27
N MET A 32 0.40 -2.52 -7.48
CA MET A 32 1.06 -1.80 -8.57
C MET A 32 2.58 -1.95 -8.47
N ALA A 33 3.14 -1.75 -7.27
CA ALA A 33 4.57 -1.87 -7.06
C ALA A 33 5.07 -3.30 -7.32
N VAL A 34 4.38 -4.33 -6.81
CA VAL A 34 4.71 -5.72 -7.08
C VAL A 34 4.71 -6.01 -8.59
N LYS A 35 3.67 -5.58 -9.31
CA LYS A 35 3.58 -5.77 -10.78
C LYS A 35 4.73 -5.09 -11.52
N THR A 36 5.19 -3.95 -11.02
CA THR A 36 6.30 -3.18 -11.59
C THR A 36 7.65 -3.83 -11.27
N VAL A 37 7.84 -4.31 -10.04
CA VAL A 37 9.11 -4.85 -9.54
C VAL A 37 9.41 -6.23 -10.10
N VAL A 38 8.41 -7.12 -10.21
CA VAL A 38 8.60 -8.51 -10.66
C VAL A 38 9.42 -8.64 -11.96
N PRO A 39 9.13 -7.91 -13.04
CA PRO A 39 9.93 -7.99 -14.27
C PRO A 39 11.28 -7.26 -14.20
N MET A 40 11.54 -6.49 -13.13
CA MET A 40 12.72 -5.64 -12.95
C MET A 40 13.65 -6.12 -11.83
N LEU A 41 13.43 -7.31 -11.26
CA LEU A 41 14.21 -7.82 -10.12
C LEU A 41 15.73 -7.93 -10.40
N ASP A 42 16.13 -8.10 -11.65
CA ASP A 42 17.53 -8.14 -12.07
C ASP A 42 18.13 -6.75 -12.38
N GLN A 43 17.35 -5.68 -12.24
CA GLN A 43 17.77 -4.31 -12.55
C GLN A 43 18.30 -3.57 -11.32
N ASP A 44 18.95 -2.43 -11.56
CA ASP A 44 19.41 -1.55 -10.49
C ASP A 44 18.24 -1.04 -9.65
N THR A 45 18.41 -1.02 -8.32
CA THR A 45 17.38 -0.56 -7.37
C THR A 45 16.85 0.83 -7.71
N LYS A 46 17.72 1.73 -8.22
CA LYS A 46 17.31 3.08 -8.64
C LYS A 46 16.33 3.07 -9.81
N ASP A 47 16.47 2.15 -10.75
CA ASP A 47 15.56 2.03 -11.89
C ASP A 47 14.20 1.50 -11.43
N ILE A 48 14.20 0.53 -10.51
CA ILE A 48 13.00 0.01 -9.85
C ILE A 48 12.27 1.13 -9.09
N GLU A 49 12.99 1.89 -8.24
CA GLU A 49 12.45 3.03 -7.50
C GLU A 49 11.81 4.07 -8.44
N ASN A 50 12.50 4.40 -9.52
CA ASN A 50 12.00 5.36 -10.52
C ASN A 50 10.74 4.84 -11.24
N ALA A 51 10.72 3.56 -11.63
CA ALA A 51 9.56 2.95 -12.28
C ALA A 51 8.34 2.92 -11.35
N VAL A 52 8.52 2.48 -10.11
CA VAL A 52 7.44 2.44 -9.11
C VAL A 52 6.94 3.85 -8.77
N ASN A 53 7.83 4.83 -8.62
CA ASN A 53 7.44 6.23 -8.38
C ASN A 53 6.61 6.78 -9.54
N LYS A 54 6.99 6.45 -10.78
CA LYS A 54 6.27 6.88 -11.98
C LYS A 54 4.87 6.28 -12.04
N GLU A 55 4.75 4.96 -11.90
CA GLU A 55 3.46 4.26 -11.92
C GLU A 55 2.57 4.72 -10.76
N CYS A 56 3.14 4.94 -9.57
CA CYS A 56 2.39 5.51 -8.45
C CYS A 56 1.83 6.91 -8.77
N LYS A 57 2.63 7.80 -9.38
CA LYS A 57 2.15 9.14 -9.78
C LYS A 57 1.05 9.06 -10.83
N GLN A 58 1.11 8.08 -11.72
CA GLN A 58 0.06 7.84 -12.71
C GLN A 58 -1.22 7.35 -12.04
N LEU A 59 -1.11 6.39 -11.11
CA LEU A 59 -2.23 5.88 -10.33
C LEU A 59 -2.92 6.99 -9.52
N LEU A 60 -2.12 7.83 -8.87
CA LEU A 60 -2.61 8.89 -7.97
C LEU A 60 -2.75 10.26 -8.65
N HIS A 61 -2.77 10.33 -9.98
CA HIS A 61 -2.74 11.60 -10.70
C HIS A 61 -3.88 12.59 -10.37
N LYS A 62 -4.99 12.11 -9.77
CA LYS A 62 -6.14 12.93 -9.33
C LYS A 62 -6.09 13.31 -7.86
N ILE A 63 -5.16 12.75 -7.10
CA ILE A 63 -5.06 12.96 -5.65
C ILE A 63 -4.10 14.13 -5.38
N PRO A 64 -4.52 15.14 -4.61
CA PRO A 64 -3.60 16.19 -4.18
C PRO A 64 -2.45 15.58 -3.36
N PHE A 65 -1.24 16.07 -3.56
CA PHE A 65 -0.02 15.56 -2.90
C PHE A 65 0.37 14.12 -3.26
N ALA A 66 -0.16 13.57 -4.37
CA ALA A 66 0.23 12.26 -4.90
C ALA A 66 1.74 12.04 -4.97
N THR A 67 2.49 13.02 -5.49
CA THR A 67 3.95 12.97 -5.59
C THR A 67 4.63 12.69 -4.24
N GLN A 68 4.19 13.34 -3.17
CA GLN A 68 4.78 13.15 -1.84
C GLN A 68 4.39 11.78 -1.27
N LYS A 69 3.15 11.34 -1.48
CA LYS A 69 2.69 10.01 -1.07
C LYS A 69 3.47 8.90 -1.77
N CYS A 70 3.68 9.04 -3.07
CA CYS A 70 4.47 8.10 -3.88
C CYS A 70 5.93 8.06 -3.45
N GLN A 71 6.55 9.23 -3.24
CA GLN A 71 7.93 9.27 -2.77
C GLN A 71 8.07 8.58 -1.42
N LYS A 72 7.18 8.89 -0.47
CA LYS A 72 7.17 8.22 0.84
C LYS A 72 7.05 6.70 0.68
N PHE A 73 6.11 6.22 -0.13
CA PHE A 73 5.93 4.78 -0.37
C PHE A 73 7.18 4.09 -0.93
N VAL A 74 7.84 4.71 -1.91
CA VAL A 74 9.10 4.22 -2.47
C VAL A 74 10.18 4.17 -1.38
N ASP A 75 10.30 5.22 -0.58
CA ASP A 75 11.34 5.32 0.45
C ASP A 75 11.09 4.36 1.64
N THR A 76 9.83 4.07 1.99
CA THR A 76 9.48 3.32 3.21
C THR A 76 9.11 1.86 3.00
N ASP A 77 8.50 1.53 1.86
CA ASP A 77 7.81 0.25 1.69
C ASP A 77 8.28 -0.56 0.49
N LEU A 78 8.75 0.09 -0.58
CA LEU A 78 9.23 -0.61 -1.77
C LEU A 78 10.36 -1.61 -1.45
N ASN A 79 11.28 -1.27 -0.55
CA ASN A 79 12.34 -2.19 -0.14
C ASN A 79 11.80 -3.48 0.49
N LYS A 80 10.69 -3.41 1.25
CA LYS A 80 10.04 -4.59 1.84
C LYS A 80 9.43 -5.48 0.76
N ILE A 81 8.80 -4.86 -0.24
CA ILE A 81 8.21 -5.55 -1.40
C ILE A 81 9.28 -6.27 -2.21
N ILE A 82 10.41 -5.60 -2.50
CA ILE A 82 11.55 -6.19 -3.20
C ILE A 82 12.07 -7.41 -2.43
N LYS A 83 12.29 -7.28 -1.12
CA LYS A 83 12.79 -8.38 -0.27
C LYS A 83 11.86 -9.59 -0.21
N GLU A 84 10.54 -9.37 -0.16
CA GLU A 84 9.57 -10.46 -0.23
C GLU A 84 9.64 -11.18 -1.58
N LEU A 85 9.77 -10.44 -2.68
CA LEU A 85 9.92 -11.04 -4.01
C LEU A 85 11.24 -11.80 -4.15
N GLU A 86 12.35 -11.26 -3.65
CA GLU A 86 13.66 -11.92 -3.62
C GLU A 86 13.69 -13.17 -2.73
N SER A 87 12.91 -13.20 -1.65
CA SER A 87 12.80 -14.36 -0.76
C SER A 87 11.95 -15.50 -1.36
N GLY A 88 11.34 -15.27 -2.53
CA GLY A 88 10.51 -16.23 -3.25
C GLY A 88 9.03 -16.17 -2.86
N THR A 89 8.58 -15.14 -2.15
CA THR A 89 7.14 -14.92 -1.91
C THR A 89 6.43 -14.72 -3.24
N ALA A 90 5.32 -15.44 -3.44
CA ALA A 90 4.52 -15.30 -4.65
C ALA A 90 3.97 -13.86 -4.76
N PRO A 91 4.00 -13.21 -5.94
CA PRO A 91 3.57 -11.82 -6.11
C PRO A 91 2.20 -11.48 -5.51
N LYS A 92 1.25 -12.41 -5.59
CA LYS A 92 -0.12 -12.29 -5.05
C LYS A 92 -0.19 -12.24 -3.51
N ASP A 93 0.84 -12.72 -2.82
CA ASP A 93 0.88 -12.86 -1.37
C ASP A 93 1.78 -11.78 -0.71
N VAL A 94 2.64 -11.11 -1.51
CA VAL A 94 3.55 -10.05 -1.02
C VAL A 94 2.80 -8.96 -0.26
N CYS A 95 1.73 -8.41 -0.85
CA CYS A 95 1.01 -7.29 -0.23
C CYS A 95 0.31 -7.64 1.08
N LYS A 96 -0.10 -8.90 1.23
CA LYS A 96 -0.63 -9.44 2.48
C LYS A 96 0.46 -9.63 3.52
N ASN A 97 1.63 -10.13 3.09
CA ASN A 97 2.77 -10.35 3.98
C ASN A 97 3.32 -9.04 4.53
N VAL A 98 3.34 -7.97 3.73
CA VAL A 98 3.73 -6.62 4.18
C VAL A 98 2.60 -5.84 4.85
N LYS A 99 1.41 -6.45 5.01
CA LYS A 99 0.21 -5.89 5.66
C LYS A 99 -0.30 -4.60 5.03
N MET A 100 -0.16 -4.48 3.71
CA MET A 100 -0.78 -3.42 2.91
C MET A 100 -2.11 -3.88 2.30
N CYS A 101 -2.32 -5.20 2.28
CA CYS A 101 -3.57 -5.92 2.18
C CYS A 101 -3.55 -7.01 3.29
#